data_AF-A0A846AD90-F1
#
_entry.id   AF-A0A846AD90-F1
#
_cell.length_a   1.000
_cell.length_b   1.000
_cell.length_c   1.000
_cell.angle_alpha   90.00
_cell.angle_beta   90.00
_cell.angle_gamma   90.00
#
_symmetry.space_group_name_H-M   'P 1'
#
loop_
_entity.id
_entity.type
_entity.pdbx_description
1 polymer ?
#
loop_
_entity_poly.entity_id
_entity_poly.type
_entity_poly.pdbx_seq_one_letter_code
_entity_poly.pdbx_strand_id
1 'polypeptide(L)'
;NRMGKGARVYLGSAELAAVCALVAKIPTVEEYMEIVTQKIDPFADELYRYLNSAQMTGFEEEGRVIPLEEMPKSEDILGIPAEALS
;
A
#
# COMPACT_ATOMS: atom_id res chain seq x y z
N ASN A 1 18.91 -3.41 20.92
CA ASN A 1 17.45 -3.20 21.00
C ASN A 1 16.97 -2.32 19.88
N ARG A 2 16.13 -2.85 18.97
CA ARG A 2 15.60 -2.12 17.80
C ARG A 2 14.56 -1.06 18.15
N MET A 3 13.76 -1.31 19.19
CA MET A 3 12.63 -0.44 19.59
C MET A 3 12.93 0.46 20.80
N GLY A 4 14.17 0.42 21.33
CA GLY A 4 14.58 1.21 22.49
C GLY A 4 15.11 0.37 23.66
N LYS A 5 16.04 0.96 24.44
CA LYS A 5 16.59 0.32 25.65
C LYS A 5 15.57 0.41 26.77
N GLY A 6 15.24 -0.72 27.40
CA GLY A 6 14.25 -0.78 28.49
C GLY A 6 12.78 -0.71 28.05
N ALA A 7 12.50 -0.72 26.73
CA ALA A 7 11.13 -0.74 26.23
C ALA A 7 10.46 -2.10 26.47
N ARG A 8 9.19 -2.08 26.86
CA ARG A 8 8.31 -3.25 26.86
C ARG A 8 7.52 -3.27 25.56
N VAL A 9 7.72 -4.30 24.75
CA VAL A 9 7.11 -4.43 23.41
C VAL A 9 6.19 -5.64 23.41
N TYR A 10 4.98 -5.45 22.93
CA TYR A 10 3.93 -6.48 22.85
C TYR A 10 3.52 -6.67 21.39
N LEU A 11 3.28 -7.91 20.98
CA LEU A 11 2.77 -8.24 19.64
C LEU A 11 1.24 -8.28 19.67
N GLY A 12 0.61 -7.68 18.68
CA GLY A 12 -0.84 -7.62 18.52
C GLY A 12 -1.25 -7.31 17.08
N SER A 13 -2.55 -7.36 16.80
CA SER A 13 -3.10 -6.97 15.51
C SER A 13 -2.97 -5.45 15.28
N ALA A 14 -3.11 -5.03 14.02
CA ALA A 14 -3.13 -3.60 13.68
C ALA A 14 -4.30 -2.86 14.34
N GLU A 15 -5.46 -3.51 14.43
CA GLU A 15 -6.67 -2.98 15.09
C GLU A 15 -6.44 -2.78 16.58
N LEU A 16 -5.87 -3.78 17.26
CA LEU A 16 -5.55 -3.67 18.68
C LEU A 16 -4.53 -2.57 18.94
N ALA A 17 -3.52 -2.42 18.07
CA ALA A 17 -2.56 -1.34 18.15
C ALA A 17 -3.22 0.04 17.97
N ALA A 18 -4.17 0.17 17.04
CA ALA A 18 -4.93 1.40 16.82
C ALA A 18 -5.80 1.74 18.04
N VAL A 19 -6.50 0.76 18.63
CA VAL A 19 -7.25 0.95 19.87
C VAL A 19 -6.33 1.39 21.01
N CYS A 20 -5.18 0.72 21.20
CA CYS A 20 -4.21 1.10 22.22
C CYS A 20 -3.70 2.54 22.03
N ALA A 21 -3.50 2.98 20.79
CA ALA A 21 -3.11 4.36 20.48
C ALA A 21 -4.22 5.38 20.82
N LEU A 22 -5.50 5.01 20.65
CA LEU A 22 -6.64 5.85 21.00
C LEU A 22 -6.82 5.99 22.52
N VAL A 23 -6.69 4.90 23.28
CA VAL A 23 -6.96 4.89 24.73
C VAL A 23 -5.71 5.06 25.60
N ALA A 24 -4.51 5.07 25.01
CA ALA A 24 -3.21 5.18 25.68
C ALA A 24 -2.93 4.10 26.74
N LYS A 25 -3.56 2.92 26.61
CA LYS A 25 -3.39 1.75 27.48
C LYS A 25 -3.70 0.46 26.71
N ILE A 26 -3.35 -0.70 27.29
CA ILE A 26 -3.90 -1.98 26.82
C ILE A 26 -5.36 -2.03 27.29
N PRO A 27 -6.35 -2.10 26.37
CA PRO A 27 -7.76 -2.10 26.72
C PRO A 27 -8.18 -3.43 27.37
N THR A 28 -9.34 -3.44 28.04
CA THR A 28 -10.03 -4.71 28.32
C THR A 28 -10.66 -5.28 27.05
N VAL A 29 -11.11 -6.53 27.11
CA VAL A 29 -11.79 -7.17 25.97
C VAL A 29 -13.07 -6.41 25.63
N GLU A 30 -13.82 -5.96 26.63
CA GLU A 30 -15.07 -5.22 26.45
C GLU A 30 -14.83 -3.87 25.79
N GLU A 31 -13.85 -3.10 26.27
CA GLU A 31 -13.46 -1.81 25.68
C GLU A 31 -13.00 -1.98 24.22
N TYR A 32 -12.22 -3.03 23.94
CA TYR A 32 -11.78 -3.34 22.59
C TYR A 32 -12.95 -3.63 21.65
N MET A 33 -13.85 -4.53 22.05
CA MET A 33 -14.99 -4.94 21.22
C MET A 33 -15.93 -3.77 20.96
N GLU A 34 -16.20 -2.92 21.96
CA GLU A 34 -17.04 -1.74 21.79
C GLU A 34 -16.45 -0.75 20.77
N ILE A 35 -15.16 -0.44 20.87
CA ILE A 35 -14.49 0.50 19.97
C ILE A 35 -14.42 -0.08 18.55
N VAL A 36 -14.06 -1.36 18.41
CA VAL A 36 -13.95 -2.02 17.10
C VAL A 36 -15.31 -2.09 16.42
N THR A 37 -16.36 -2.55 17.09
CA THR A 37 -17.71 -2.60 16.52
C THR A 37 -18.20 -1.23 16.06
N GLN A 38 -17.96 -0.17 16.84
CA GLN A 38 -18.39 1.17 16.46
C GLN A 38 -17.60 1.77 15.30
N LYS A 39 -16.31 1.44 15.16
CA LYS A 39 -15.40 2.09 14.20
C LYS A 39 -15.17 1.27 12.93
N ILE A 40 -15.25 -0.05 13.01
CA ILE A 40 -14.88 -0.96 11.94
C ILE A 40 -16.12 -1.54 11.24
N ASP A 41 -17.10 -2.05 11.99
CA ASP A 41 -18.28 -2.72 11.39
C ASP A 41 -19.01 -1.89 10.31
N PRO A 42 -19.19 -0.56 10.44
CA PRO A 42 -19.86 0.23 9.41
C PRO A 42 -19.10 0.31 8.07
N PHE A 43 -17.81 -0.01 8.06
CA PHE A 43 -16.92 0.11 6.91
C PHE A 43 -16.17 -1.19 6.59
N ALA A 44 -16.49 -2.29 7.28
CA ALA A 44 -15.72 -3.53 7.21
C ALA A 44 -15.58 -4.06 5.78
N ASP A 45 -16.66 -3.97 4.99
CA ASP A 45 -16.68 -4.40 3.59
C ASP A 45 -15.73 -3.60 2.69
N GLU A 46 -15.52 -2.32 3.00
CA GLU A 46 -14.60 -1.46 2.25
C GLU A 46 -13.17 -1.53 2.78
N LEU A 47 -13.01 -1.73 4.09
CA LEU A 47 -11.74 -1.76 4.81
C LEU A 47 -10.94 -3.03 4.50
N TYR A 48 -11.59 -4.20 4.48
CA TYR A 48 -10.94 -5.48 4.24
C TYR A 48 -10.91 -5.88 2.76
N ARG A 49 -10.59 -4.94 1.87
CA ARG A 49 -10.40 -5.20 0.45
C ARG A 49 -8.94 -5.47 0.13
N TYR A 50 -8.70 -6.59 -0.55
CA TYR A 50 -7.38 -6.87 -1.10
C TYR A 50 -7.06 -5.97 -2.29
N LEU A 51 -5.78 -5.63 -2.41
CA LEU A 51 -5.26 -4.98 -3.59
C LEU A 51 -5.35 -5.95 -4.79
N ASN A 52 -6.09 -5.57 -5.82
CA ASN A 52 -6.17 -6.30 -7.08
C ASN A 52 -5.66 -5.45 -8.25
N SER A 53 -4.40 -5.63 -8.62
CA SER A 53 -3.74 -4.87 -9.70
C SER A 53 -4.35 -5.11 -11.08
N ALA A 54 -5.02 -6.25 -11.31
CA ALA A 54 -5.69 -6.51 -12.59
C ALA A 54 -6.99 -5.70 -12.76
N GLN A 55 -7.54 -5.17 -11.66
CA GLN A 55 -8.74 -4.33 -11.68
C GLN A 55 -8.38 -2.84 -11.60
N MET A 56 -7.09 -2.49 -11.57
CA MET A 56 -6.63 -1.12 -11.46
C MET A 56 -6.28 -0.54 -12.83
N THR A 57 -6.94 0.55 -13.20
CA THR A 57 -6.65 1.29 -14.42
C THR A 57 -5.19 1.78 -14.41
N GLY A 58 -4.43 1.49 -15.45
CA GLY A 58 -3.04 1.94 -15.62
C GLY A 58 -1.96 0.99 -15.08
N PHE A 59 -2.32 -0.08 -14.36
CA PHE A 59 -1.34 -1.08 -13.90
C PHE A 59 -0.88 -2.04 -15.02
N GLU A 60 -1.64 -2.15 -16.12
CA GLU A 60 -1.33 -3.07 -17.23
C GLU A 60 -0.10 -2.64 -18.05
N GLU A 61 0.22 -1.34 -18.07
CA GLU A 61 1.30 -0.78 -18.89
C GLU A 61 2.62 -0.66 -18.10
N GLU A 62 2.57 -0.73 -16.77
CA GLU A 62 3.73 -0.55 -15.90
C GLU A 62 4.54 -1.87 -15.80
N GLY A 63 5.68 -1.92 -16.49
CA GLY A 63 6.53 -3.11 -16.56
C GLY A 63 6.27 -4.03 -17.77
N ARG A 64 5.42 -3.60 -18.71
CA ARG A 64 5.24 -4.28 -20.00
C ARG A 64 6.55 -4.25 -20.79
N VAL A 65 7.09 -5.44 -21.09
CA VAL A 65 8.24 -5.58 -22.00
C VAL A 65 7.75 -5.31 -23.41
N ILE A 66 8.21 -4.21 -24.00
CA ILE A 66 7.93 -3.88 -25.40
C ILE A 66 8.82 -4.77 -26.27
N PRO A 67 8.25 -5.59 -27.19
CA PRO A 67 9.05 -6.36 -28.14
C PRO A 67 9.87 -5.41 -29.02
N LEU A 68 11.04 -5.86 -29.50
CA LEU A 68 12.00 -5.01 -30.22
C LEU A 68 11.38 -4.32 -31.45
N GLU A 69 10.36 -4.95 -32.05
CA GLU A 69 9.62 -4.48 -33.21
C GLU A 69 8.68 -3.30 -32.89
N GLU A 70 8.26 -3.16 -31.64
CA GLU A 70 7.38 -2.08 -31.15
C GLU A 70 8.16 -0.98 -30.41
N MET A 71 9.49 -1.09 -30.33
CA MET A 71 10.31 -0.04 -29.72
C MET A 71 10.18 1.26 -30.52
N PRO A 72 9.91 2.40 -29.87
CA PRO A 72 9.90 3.68 -30.54
C PRO A 72 11.27 3.94 -31.16
N LYS A 73 11.30 4.40 -32.41
CA LYS A 73 12.57 4.72 -33.08
C LYS A 73 13.25 5.84 -32.32
N SER A 74 14.58 5.82 -32.27
CA SER A 74 15.38 6.84 -31.58
C SER A 74 15.04 8.28 -32.01
N GLU A 75 14.63 8.44 -33.27
CA GLU A 75 14.19 9.72 -33.84
C GLU A 75 12.89 10.23 -33.20
N ASP A 76 11.94 9.33 -32.92
CA ASP A 76 10.65 9.65 -32.27
C ASP A 76 10.84 9.99 -30.78
N ILE A 77 11.90 9.46 -30.15
CA ILE A 77 12.22 9.69 -28.74
C ILE A 77 13.01 11.00 -28.57
N LEU A 78 14.02 11.22 -29.42
CA LEU A 78 14.98 12.32 -29.27
C LEU A 78 14.61 13.56 -30.09
N GLY A 79 13.61 13.46 -30.97
CA GLY A 79 13.15 14.56 -31.84
C GLY A 79 14.22 15.04 -32.82
N ILE A 80 15.28 14.25 -33.02
CA ILE A 80 16.35 14.52 -33.98
C ILE A 80 16.29 13.47 -35.10
N PRO A 81 16.28 13.88 -36.37
CA PRO A 81 16.36 12.94 -37.49
C PRO A 81 17.73 12.23 -37.44
N ALA A 82 17.77 10.94 -37.74
CA ALA A 82 19.00 10.14 -37.66
C ALA A 82 20.09 10.67 -38.59
N GLU A 83 19.72 11.38 -39.66
CA GLU A 83 20.65 12.06 -40.56
C GLU A 83 21.41 13.23 -39.91
N ALA A 84 20.97 13.75 -38.75
CA ALA A 84 21.65 14.82 -38.03
C ALA A 84 22.82 14.33 -37.14
N LEU A 85 23.03 13.01 -37.03
CA LEU A 85 24.09 12.38 -36.23
C LEU A 85 25.28 11.87 -37.07
N SER A 86 25.31 12.15 -38.38
CA SER A 86 26.47 11.90 -39.27
C SER A 86 27.42 13.10 -39.32
#